data_AF-A0A0G2FTA0-F1
#
_entry.id   AF-A0A0G2FTA0-F1
#
_cell.length_a   1.000
_cell.length_b   1.000
_cell.length_c   1.000
_cell.angle_alpha   90.00
_cell.angle_beta   90.00
_cell.angle_gamma   90.00
#
_symmetry.space_group_name_H-M   'P 1'
#
loop_
_entity.id
_entity.type
_entity.pdbx_description
1 polymer ?
#
loop_
_entity_poly.entity_id
_entity_poly.type
_entity_poly.pdbx_seq_one_letter_code
_entity_poly.pdbx_strand_id
1 'polypeptide(L)'
;MSISNEALQKLLREIETNHVKSQQEISLARSQLASKQREKRLAQLTSTEISSLTPGTPLYEGVGKIGTNGVTTRFVSIPAPELKDKLESQTKQVDTDIDGLSKRLHYLETTAKNSQEHIEAMLRRGAAGAS
;
A
#
# COMPACT_ATOMS: atom_id res chain seq x y z
N MET A 1 43.54 1.43 13.38
CA MET A 1 43.26 0.29 12.48
C MET A 1 42.57 0.84 11.25
N SER A 2 43.30 0.93 10.14
CA SER A 2 42.78 1.39 8.85
C SER A 2 41.78 0.37 8.32
N ILE A 3 40.52 0.77 8.16
CA ILE A 3 39.53 -0.02 7.44
C ILE A 3 40.12 -0.29 6.05
N SER A 4 40.29 -1.56 5.70
CA SER A 4 40.82 -1.96 4.40
C SER A 4 39.89 -1.45 3.29
N ASN A 5 40.47 -0.76 2.30
CA ASN A 5 39.76 -0.15 1.18
C ASN A 5 38.79 -1.12 0.48
N GLU A 6 39.15 -2.40 0.41
CA GLU A 6 38.33 -3.48 -0.18
C GLU A 6 37.05 -3.78 0.63
N ALA A 7 37.12 -3.72 1.97
CA ALA A 7 35.96 -3.91 2.84
C ALA A 7 34.98 -2.73 2.73
N LEU A 8 35.50 -1.51 2.56
CA LEU A 8 34.71 -0.32 2.28
C LEU A 8 33.98 -0.41 0.94
N GLN A 9 34.66 -0.85 -0.12
CA GLN A 9 34.05 -1.04 -1.44
C GLN A 9 32.97 -2.12 -1.45
N LYS A 10 33.19 -3.23 -0.74
CA LYS A 10 32.18 -4.29 -0.62
C LYS A 10 30.95 -3.82 0.15
N LEU A 11 31.15 -3.10 1.27
CA LEU A 11 30.06 -2.51 2.03
C LEU A 11 29.25 -1.51 1.19
N LEU A 12 29.91 -0.66 0.41
CA LEU A 12 29.25 0.29 -0.50
C LEU A 12 28.34 -0.42 -1.52
N ARG A 13 28.80 -1.51 -2.14
CA ARG A 13 27.95 -2.30 -3.06
C ARG A 13 26.75 -2.95 -2.38
N GLU A 14 26.94 -3.49 -1.18
CA GLU A 14 25.83 -4.08 -0.41
C GLU A 14 24.82 -3.00 -0.01
N ILE A 15 25.29 -1.81 0.36
CA ILE A 15 24.48 -0.64 0.66
C ILE A 15 23.66 -0.19 -0.56
N GLU A 16 24.29 -0.04 -1.73
CA GLU A 16 23.59 0.35 -2.97
C GLU A 16 22.48 -0.66 -3.32
N THR A 17 22.79 -1.95 -3.19
CA THR A 17 21.82 -3.02 -3.45
C THR A 17 20.64 -2.95 -2.48
N ASN A 18 20.92 -2.74 -1.20
CA ASN A 18 19.87 -2.63 -0.17
C ASN A 18 19.04 -1.36 -0.37
N HIS A 19 19.66 -0.24 -0.74
CA HIS A 19 18.97 1.01 -1.04
C HIS A 19 17.96 0.83 -2.18
N VAL A 20 18.37 0.22 -3.29
CA VAL A 20 17.48 -0.05 -4.43
C VAL A 20 16.30 -0.91 -4.02
N LYS A 21 16.53 -1.98 -3.25
CA LYS A 21 15.45 -2.85 -2.75
C LYS A 21 14.48 -2.10 -1.85
N SER A 22 14.98 -1.33 -0.89
CA SER A 22 14.11 -0.54 -0.01
C SER A 22 13.29 0.50 -0.78
N GLN A 23 13.87 1.17 -1.79
CA GLN A 23 13.13 2.12 -2.62
C GLN A 23 12.03 1.44 -3.46
N GLN A 24 12.28 0.23 -3.97
CA GLN A 24 11.27 -0.58 -4.67
C GLN A 24 10.11 -0.95 -3.74
N GLU A 25 10.41 -1.41 -2.52
CA GLU A 25 9.39 -1.77 -1.53
C GLU A 25 8.55 -0.57 -1.10
N ILE A 26 9.18 0.61 -0.90
CA ILE A 26 8.47 1.86 -0.59
C ILE A 26 7.54 2.24 -1.75
N SER A 27 8.02 2.16 -2.99
CA SER A 27 7.23 2.49 -4.18
C SER A 27 6.02 1.56 -4.33
N LEU A 28 6.20 0.26 -4.07
CA LEU A 28 5.12 -0.72 -4.07
C LEU A 28 4.10 -0.42 -2.98
N ALA A 29 4.55 -0.17 -1.75
CA ALA A 29 3.67 0.14 -0.62
C ALA A 29 2.86 1.43 -0.87
N ARG A 30 3.48 2.47 -1.45
CA ARG A 30 2.81 3.71 -1.88
C ARG A 30 1.72 3.45 -2.91
N SER A 31 2.02 2.64 -3.92
CA SER A 31 1.05 2.28 -4.97
C SER A 31 -0.14 1.50 -4.40
N GLN A 32 0.12 0.53 -3.52
CA GLN A 32 -0.93 -0.22 -2.83
C GLN A 32 -1.80 0.68 -1.96
N LEU A 33 -1.18 1.61 -1.21
CA LEU A 33 -1.89 2.58 -0.39
C LEU A 33 -2.80 3.48 -1.25
N ALA A 34 -2.28 4.01 -2.36
CA ALA A 34 -3.06 4.85 -3.26
C ALA A 34 -4.25 4.09 -3.87
N SER A 35 -4.06 2.81 -4.20
CA SER A 35 -5.14 1.93 -4.68
C SER A 35 -6.22 1.74 -3.62
N LYS A 36 -5.83 1.42 -2.38
CA LYS A 36 -6.77 1.25 -1.25
C LYS A 36 -7.50 2.54 -0.88
N GLN A 37 -6.84 3.69 -0.92
CA GLN A 37 -7.49 4.99 -0.74
C GLN A 37 -8.50 5.31 -1.85
N ARG A 38 -8.27 4.83 -3.08
CA ARG A 38 -9.25 4.96 -4.16
C ARG A 38 -10.45 4.03 -3.93
N GLU A 39 -10.21 2.79 -3.52
CA GLU A 39 -11.24 1.82 -3.16
C GLU A 39 -12.15 2.36 -2.04
N LYS A 40 -11.56 2.93 -0.97
CA LYS A 40 -12.30 3.60 0.11
C LYS A 40 -13.22 4.71 -0.41
N ARG A 41 -12.69 5.60 -1.24
CA ARG A 41 -13.46 6.71 -1.81
C ARG A 41 -14.62 6.21 -2.66
N LEU A 42 -14.40 5.17 -3.45
CA LEU A 42 -15.47 4.56 -4.25
C LEU A 42 -16.56 3.98 -3.35
N ALA A 43 -16.20 3.20 -2.32
CA ALA A 43 -17.16 2.62 -1.39
C ALA A 43 -17.98 3.70 -0.64
N GLN A 44 -17.33 4.80 -0.24
CA GLN A 44 -18.00 5.94 0.40
C GLN A 44 -18.98 6.65 -0.54
N LEU A 45 -18.60 6.85 -1.81
CA LEU A 45 -19.47 7.43 -2.83
C LEU A 45 -20.68 6.53 -3.08
N THR A 46 -20.46 5.22 -3.27
CA THR A 46 -21.54 4.25 -3.45
C THR A 46 -22.49 4.21 -2.25
N SER A 47 -21.96 4.27 -1.02
CA SER A 47 -22.78 4.33 0.19
C SER A 47 -23.64 5.61 0.26
N THR A 48 -23.08 6.74 -0.17
CA THR A 48 -23.77 8.04 -0.24
C THR A 48 -24.88 8.00 -1.30
N GLU A 49 -24.57 7.45 -2.48
CA GLU A 49 -25.55 7.28 -3.57
C GLU A 49 -26.72 6.40 -3.13
N ILE A 50 -26.45 5.24 -2.51
CA ILE A 50 -27.52 4.34 -2.01
C ILE A 50 -28.36 5.03 -0.95
N SER A 51 -27.75 5.81 -0.06
CA SER A 51 -28.47 6.55 0.98
C SER A 51 -29.36 7.67 0.43
N SER A 52 -29.07 8.15 -0.78
CA SER A 52 -29.89 9.17 -1.47
C SER A 52 -31.09 8.58 -2.23
N LEU A 53 -31.15 7.26 -2.39
CA LEU A 53 -32.25 6.59 -3.08
C LEU A 53 -33.50 6.53 -2.20
N THR A 54 -34.66 6.58 -2.83
CA THR A 54 -35.95 6.41 -2.16
C THR A 54 -36.08 5.02 -1.53
N PRO A 55 -36.69 4.90 -0.33
CA PRO A 55 -36.96 3.60 0.26
C PRO A 55 -37.79 2.71 -0.68
N GLY A 56 -37.33 1.47 -0.92
CA GLY A 56 -38.00 0.51 -1.80
C GLY A 56 -37.48 0.44 -3.24
N THR A 57 -36.47 1.23 -3.60
CA THR A 57 -35.78 1.07 -4.89
C THR A 57 -35.09 -0.30 -4.95
N PRO A 58 -35.33 -1.12 -5.99
CA PRO A 58 -34.66 -2.40 -6.15
C PRO A 58 -33.18 -2.19 -6.45
N LEU A 59 -32.32 -2.81 -5.64
CA LEU A 59 -30.86 -2.73 -5.77
C LEU A 59 -30.32 -4.04 -6.31
N TYR A 60 -29.32 -3.93 -7.18
CA TYR A 60 -28.70 -5.08 -7.81
C TYR A 60 -27.18 -5.02 -7.67
N GLU A 61 -26.58 -6.12 -7.23
CA GLU A 61 -25.13 -6.27 -7.16
C GLU A 61 -24.62 -7.12 -8.32
N GLY A 62 -23.58 -6.66 -9.01
CA GLY A 62 -22.89 -7.43 -10.03
C GLY A 62 -22.02 -8.53 -9.41
N VAL A 63 -22.38 -9.80 -9.61
CA VAL A 63 -21.64 -10.96 -9.07
C VAL A 63 -20.53 -11.48 -10.00
N GLY A 64 -20.19 -10.70 -11.03
CA GLY A 64 -19.16 -11.05 -12.02
C GLY A 64 -19.63 -12.11 -13.04
N LYS A 65 -18.66 -12.67 -13.79
CA LYS A 65 -18.89 -13.73 -14.77
C LYS A 65 -18.75 -15.07 -14.07
N ILE A 66 -19.86 -15.75 -13.77
CA ILE A 66 -19.81 -17.16 -13.34
C ILE A 66 -20.33 -18.01 -14.48
N GLY A 67 -19.39 -18.58 -15.24
CA GLY A 67 -19.65 -19.54 -16.30
C GLY A 67 -18.39 -19.87 -17.09
N THR A 68 -17.83 -21.06 -16.86
CA THR A 68 -17.16 -21.83 -17.91
C THR A 68 -18.10 -21.85 -19.13
N ASN A 69 -17.69 -21.19 -20.22
CA ASN A 69 -18.36 -21.18 -21.54
C ASN A 69 -19.48 -20.13 -21.79
N GLY A 70 -19.43 -18.94 -21.17
CA GLY A 70 -20.27 -17.84 -21.66
C GLY A 70 -20.31 -16.63 -20.74
N VAL A 71 -19.90 -15.47 -21.26
CA VAL A 71 -19.95 -14.20 -20.53
C VAL A 71 -21.39 -13.75 -20.39
N THR A 72 -22.04 -14.07 -19.26
CA THR A 72 -23.27 -13.40 -18.83
C THR A 72 -22.95 -12.67 -17.54
N THR A 73 -22.91 -11.34 -17.59
CA THR A 73 -22.80 -10.48 -16.41
C THR A 73 -24.06 -10.69 -15.57
N ARG A 74 -23.94 -11.38 -14.44
CA ARG A 74 -25.09 -11.62 -13.55
C ARG A 74 -25.19 -10.49 -12.53
N PHE A 75 -26.38 -9.90 -12.45
CA PHE A 75 -26.78 -8.95 -11.42
C PHE A 75 -27.81 -9.65 -10.53
N VAL A 76 -27.59 -9.65 -9.22
CA VAL A 76 -28.48 -10.28 -8.23
C VAL A 76 -29.15 -9.19 -7.41
N SER A 77 -30.47 -9.30 -7.24
CA SER A 77 -31.22 -8.38 -6.38
C SER A 77 -30.76 -8.56 -4.94
N ILE A 78 -30.33 -7.47 -4.31
CA ILE A 78 -29.90 -7.46 -2.92
C ILE A 78 -30.76 -6.44 -2.14
N PRO A 79 -31.25 -6.77 -0.94
CA PRO A 79 -31.90 -5.79 -0.08
C PRO A 79 -30.97 -4.61 0.24
N ALA A 80 -31.53 -3.39 0.24
CA ALA A 80 -30.81 -2.18 0.65
C ALA A 80 -30.05 -2.27 2.00
N PRO A 81 -30.62 -2.84 3.09
CA PRO A 81 -29.88 -2.97 4.34
C PRO A 81 -28.67 -3.90 4.20
N GLU A 82 -28.81 -5.01 3.49
CA GLU A 82 -27.72 -5.98 3.30
C GLU A 82 -26.56 -5.37 2.49
N LEU A 83 -26.87 -4.61 1.43
CA LEU A 83 -25.85 -3.90 0.66
C LEU A 83 -25.12 -2.83 1.50
N LYS A 84 -25.85 -2.13 2.36
CA LYS A 84 -25.27 -1.10 3.24
C LYS A 84 -24.33 -1.72 4.27
N ASP A 85 -24.73 -2.81 4.92
CA ASP A 85 -23.90 -3.54 5.88
C ASP A 85 -22.62 -4.07 5.23
N LYS A 86 -22.74 -4.58 3.99
CA LYS A 86 -21.59 -5.05 3.20
C LYS A 86 -20.62 -3.91 2.87
N LEU A 87 -21.12 -2.77 2.41
CA LEU A 87 -20.31 -1.58 2.13
C LEU A 87 -19.64 -1.03 3.40
N GLU A 88 -20.32 -1.07 4.53
CA GLU A 88 -19.75 -0.66 5.82
C GLU A 88 -18.61 -1.59 6.25
N SER A 89 -18.81 -2.91 6.13
CA SER A 89 -17.78 -3.91 6.38
C SER A 89 -16.57 -3.75 5.47
N GLN A 90 -16.81 -3.55 4.17
CA GLN A 90 -15.74 -3.28 3.19
C GLN A 90 -14.97 -2.00 3.54
N THR A 91 -15.67 -0.94 3.93
CA THR A 91 -15.03 0.33 4.34
C THR A 91 -14.14 0.13 5.56
N LYS A 92 -14.62 -0.58 6.59
CA LYS A 92 -13.83 -0.90 7.80
C LYS A 92 -12.60 -1.75 7.49
N GLN A 93 -12.73 -2.73 6.59
CA GLN A 93 -11.60 -3.56 6.17
C GLN A 93 -10.56 -2.72 5.42
N VAL A 94 -11.00 -1.89 4.46
CA VAL A 94 -10.11 -1.01 3.70
C VAL A 94 -9.42 0.00 4.63
N ASP A 95 -10.10 0.51 5.65
CA ASP A 95 -9.49 1.39 6.67
C ASP A 95 -8.39 0.67 7.45
N THR A 96 -8.65 -0.57 7.87
CA THR A 96 -7.65 -1.39 8.56
C THR A 96 -6.44 -1.67 7.66
N ASP A 97 -6.67 -1.96 6.37
CA ASP A 97 -5.61 -2.17 5.38
C ASP A 97 -4.79 -0.89 5.16
N ILE A 98 -5.44 0.28 5.06
CA ILE A 98 -4.80 1.58 4.91
C ILE A 98 -3.90 1.87 6.12
N ASP A 99 -4.38 1.64 7.33
CA ASP A 99 -3.61 1.84 8.55
C ASP A 99 -2.38 0.91 8.62
N GLY A 100 -2.57 -0.36 8.26
CA GLY A 100 -1.48 -1.34 8.19
C GLY A 100 -0.42 -0.97 7.15
N LEU A 101 -0.85 -0.61 5.94
CA LEU A 101 0.05 -0.17 4.86
C LEU A 101 0.76 1.15 5.22
N SER A 102 0.08 2.08 5.88
CA SER A 102 0.66 3.36 6.30
C SER A 102 1.74 3.15 7.36
N LYS A 103 1.50 2.28 8.36
CA LYS A 103 2.52 1.91 9.36
C LYS A 103 3.73 1.23 8.71
N ARG A 104 3.48 0.30 7.78
CA ARG A 104 4.55 -0.37 7.03
C ARG A 104 5.37 0.62 6.21
N LEU A 105 4.70 1.52 5.50
CA LEU A 105 5.35 2.56 4.69
C LEU A 105 6.20 3.48 5.57
N HIS A 106 5.66 3.95 6.70
CA HIS A 106 6.41 4.80 7.62
C HIS A 106 7.65 4.09 8.20
N TYR A 107 7.52 2.81 8.54
CA TYR A 107 8.64 1.99 9.01
C TYR A 107 9.73 1.85 7.93
N LEU A 108 9.34 1.56 6.68
CA LEU A 108 10.27 1.44 5.55
C LEU A 108 10.98 2.78 5.26
N GLU A 109 10.25 3.89 5.28
CA GLU A 109 10.82 5.23 5.07
C GLU A 109 11.80 5.62 6.18
N THR A 110 11.42 5.37 7.44
CA THR A 110 12.28 5.65 8.60
C THR A 110 13.54 4.78 8.58
N THR A 111 13.40 3.50 8.27
CA THR A 111 14.54 2.57 8.17
C THR A 111 15.48 2.96 7.03
N ALA A 112 14.94 3.35 5.88
CA ALA A 112 15.72 3.82 4.75
C ALA A 112 16.50 5.11 5.09
N LYS A 113 15.84 6.07 5.76
CA LYS A 113 16.46 7.32 6.20
C LYS A 113 17.56 7.10 7.23
N ASN A 114 17.29 6.31 8.27
CA ASN A 114 18.29 5.99 9.29
C ASN A 114 19.50 5.29 8.67
N SER A 115 19.27 4.37 7.72
CA SER A 115 20.35 3.70 7.00
C SER A 115 21.20 4.69 6.22
N GLN A 116 20.59 5.64 5.50
CA GLN A 116 21.30 6.71 4.79
C GLN A 116 22.16 7.56 5.73
N GLU A 117 21.61 8.01 6.87
CA GLU A 117 22.34 8.82 7.85
C GLU A 117 23.55 8.05 8.44
N HIS A 118 23.40 6.76 8.72
CA HIS A 118 24.50 5.91 9.18
C HIS A 118 25.60 5.76 8.12
N ILE A 119 25.23 5.63 6.84
CA ILE A 119 26.16 5.54 5.73
C ILE A 119 26.95 6.84 5.56
N GLU A 120 26.27 7.99 5.56
CA GLU A 120 26.91 9.30 5.44
C GLU A 120 27.89 9.55 6.60
N ALA A 121 27.51 9.17 7.83
CA ALA A 121 28.38 9.27 9.00
C ALA A 121 29.64 8.40 8.87
N MET A 122 29.50 7.16 8.37
CA MET A 122 30.63 6.27 8.11
C MET A 122 31.55 6.81 7.01
N LEU A 123 30.97 7.30 5.91
CA LEU A 123 31.72 7.87 4.79
C LEU A 123 32.52 9.11 5.22
N ARG A 124 31.89 10.01 5.99
CA ARG A 124 32.52 11.22 6.54
C ARG A 124 33.65 10.88 7.53
N ARG A 125 33.46 9.87 8.37
CA ARG A 125 34.48 9.40 9.33
C ARG A 125 35.64 8.70 8.63
N GLY A 126 35.37 7.93 7.58
CA GLY A 126 36.39 7.30 6.74
C GLY A 126 37.23 8.33 5.97
N ALA A 127 36.61 9.41 5.49
CA ALA A 127 37.31 10.50 4.80
C ALA A 127 38.18 11.34 5.75
N ALA A 128 37.76 11.55 7.01
CA ALA A 128 38.52 12.31 8.01
C ALA A 128 39.73 11.56 8.61
N GLY A 129 39.82 10.23 8.41
CA GLY A 129 40.96 9.43 8.85
C GLY A 129 42.08 9.27 7.82
N ALA A 130 41.92 9.87 6.64
CA ALA A 130 42.87 9.80 5.52
C ALA A 130 43.63 11.12 5.26
N SER A 131 43.44 12.13 6.13
CA SER A 131 44.16 13.42 6.12
C SER A 131 45.23 13.48 7.19
#